data_AF-A0A970ILG7-F1
#
_entry.id   AF-A0A970ILG7-F1
#
_cell.length_a   1.000
_cell.length_b   1.000
_cell.length_c   1.000
_cell.angle_alpha   90.00
_cell.angle_beta   90.00
_cell.angle_gamma   90.00
#
_symmetry.space_group_name_H-M   'P 1'
#
loop_
_entity.id
_entity.type
_entity.pdbx_description
1 polymer ?
#
loop_
_entity_poly.entity_id
_entity_poly.type
_entity_poly.pdbx_seq_one_letter_code
_entity_poly.pdbx_strand_id
1 'polypeptide(L)'
;MRDTKIVFIGIAVLILFPLLFHGLRCVIKIRKQKDKKNLYYSLAATGIVCMALIALIFSTYKFTLSYQAPLVVEQYLVEEGYASLKEMGIDHEGYSAYLSENIYENDDGTITMYVQFQSGDENIYTVINMEKQGDTWKVIGHEILTGDYEDYPELKKRFYPI
;
A
#
# COMPACT_ATOMS: atom_id res chain seq x y z
N MET A 1 -2.11 5.14 2.84
CA MET A 1 -0.88 4.38 2.54
C MET A 1 0.27 4.67 3.51
N ARG A 2 0.10 5.62 4.44
CA ARG A 2 1.15 6.07 5.36
C ARG A 2 1.62 4.93 6.26
N ASP A 3 0.68 4.14 6.77
CA ASP A 3 0.94 3.06 7.71
C ASP A 3 1.73 1.93 7.04
N THR A 4 1.31 1.50 5.85
CA THR A 4 2.06 0.52 5.05
C THR A 4 3.50 0.98 4.79
N LYS A 5 3.71 2.25 4.45
CA LYS A 5 5.06 2.81 4.27
C LYS A 5 5.88 2.73 5.56
N ILE A 6 5.30 3.08 6.70
CA ILE A 6 5.97 3.03 8.01
C ILE A 6 6.37 1.58 8.35
N VAL A 7 5.47 0.61 8.15
CA VAL A 7 5.73 -0.81 8.42
C VAL A 7 6.89 -1.31 7.57
N PHE A 8 6.89 -1.04 6.26
CA PHE A 8 7.97 -1.48 5.37
C PHE A 8 9.31 -0.80 5.66
N ILE A 9 9.31 0.48 6.06
CA ILE A 9 10.53 1.16 6.54
C ILE A 9 11.06 0.48 7.81
N GLY A 10 10.19 0.14 8.75
CA GLY A 10 10.56 -0.58 9.97
C GLY A 10 11.21 -1.94 9.68
N ILE A 11 10.60 -2.73 8.79
CA ILE A 11 11.15 -4.02 8.33
C ILE A 11 12.52 -3.82 7.67
N ALA A 12 12.64 -2.83 6.77
CA ALA A 12 13.89 -2.53 6.09
C ALA A 12 15.01 -2.16 7.09
N VAL A 13 14.72 -1.34 8.09
CA VAL A 13 15.68 -0.96 9.14
C VAL A 13 16.10 -2.19 9.95
N LEU A 14 15.15 -3.02 10.39
CA LEU A 14 15.45 -4.23 11.18
C LEU A 14 16.33 -5.24 10.43
N ILE A 15 16.18 -5.34 9.11
CA ILE A 15 16.98 -6.24 8.27
C ILE A 15 18.35 -5.61 7.94
N LEU A 16 18.37 -4.35 7.51
CA LEU A 16 19.59 -3.70 7.03
C LEU A 16 20.55 -3.31 8.15
N PHE A 17 20.04 -2.90 9.32
CA PHE A 17 20.87 -2.45 10.43
C PHE A 17 21.90 -3.50 10.92
N PRO A 18 21.52 -4.76 11.25
CA PRO A 18 22.49 -5.76 11.68
C PRO A 18 23.50 -6.11 10.58
N LEU A 19 23.07 -6.09 9.32
CA LEU A 19 23.94 -6.34 8.15
C LEU A 19 24.98 -5.23 7.97
N LEU A 20 24.55 -3.97 8.03
CA LEU A 20 25.45 -2.82 7.98
C LEU A 20 26.42 -2.82 9.16
N PHE A 21 25.95 -3.14 10.36
CA PHE A 21 26.79 -3.26 11.54
C PHE A 21 27.84 -4.38 11.40
N HIS A 22 27.45 -5.54 10.88
CA HIS A 22 28.35 -6.65 10.62
C HIS A 22 29.39 -6.28 9.55
N GLY A 23 28.95 -5.69 8.43
CA GLY A 23 29.82 -5.22 7.35
C GLY A 23 30.84 -4.20 7.84
N LEU A 24 30.40 -3.20 8.63
CA LEU A 24 31.27 -2.19 9.22
C LEU A 24 32.32 -2.82 10.15
N ARG A 25 31.91 -3.76 11.00
CA ARG A 25 32.84 -4.46 11.91
C ARG A 25 33.87 -5.29 11.15
N CYS A 26 33.47 -5.92 10.04
CA CYS A 26 34.35 -6.69 9.17
C CYS A 26 35.41 -5.78 8.51
N VAL A 27 34.97 -4.64 7.96
CA VAL A 27 35.86 -3.63 7.38
C VAL A 27 36.85 -3.08 8.41
N ILE A 28 36.41 -2.79 9.64
CA ILE A 28 37.31 -2.32 10.72
C ILE A 28 38.37 -3.37 11.05
N LYS A 29 38.01 -4.66 11.10
CA LYS A 29 38.95 -5.75 11.39
C LYS A 29 40.00 -5.92 10.28
N ILE A 30 39.58 -5.92 9.02
CA ILE A 30 40.48 -6.07 7.86
C ILE A 30 41.38 -4.84 7.72
N ARG A 31 40.86 -3.64 7.98
CA ARG A 31 41.65 -2.40 7.99
C ARG A 31 42.80 -2.47 9.00
N LYS A 32 42.59 -3.05 10.19
CA LYS A 32 43.66 -3.28 11.18
C LYS A 32 44.75 -4.22 10.68
N GLN A 33 44.42 -5.16 9.79
CA GLN A 33 45.35 -6.10 9.19
C GLN A 33 46.07 -5.55 7.94
N LYS A 34 45.79 -4.30 7.52
CA LYS A 34 46.37 -3.62 6.34
C LYS A 34 46.20 -4.34 4.99
N ASP A 35 45.31 -5.34 4.90
CA ASP A 35 45.01 -6.03 3.66
C ASP A 35 44.01 -5.25 2.80
N LYS A 36 44.56 -4.45 1.88
CA LYS A 36 43.76 -3.58 0.99
C LYS A 36 42.86 -4.38 0.05
N LYS A 37 43.28 -5.55 -0.44
CA LYS A 37 42.49 -6.34 -1.39
C LYS A 37 41.27 -6.93 -0.70
N ASN A 38 41.44 -7.55 0.46
CA ASN A 38 40.33 -8.09 1.23
C ASN A 38 39.36 -7.00 1.73
N LEU A 39 39.84 -5.78 1.96
CA LEU A 39 38.98 -4.66 2.34
C LEU A 39 38.00 -4.28 1.21
N TYR A 40 38.48 -4.17 -0.03
CA TYR A 40 37.60 -3.87 -1.17
C TYR A 40 36.59 -5.00 -1.44
N TYR A 41 37.01 -6.26 -1.35
CA TYR A 41 36.09 -7.40 -1.49
C TYR A 41 34.99 -7.42 -0.42
N SER A 42 35.36 -7.19 0.85
CA SER A 42 34.39 -7.17 1.96
C SER A 42 33.37 -6.03 1.80
N LEU A 43 33.82 -4.86 1.37
CA LEU A 43 32.97 -3.69 1.16
C LEU A 43 32.05 -3.88 -0.06
N ALA A 44 32.58 -4.39 -1.16
CA ALA A 44 31.80 -4.71 -2.36
C ALA A 44 30.74 -5.80 -2.07
N ALA A 45 31.11 -6.88 -1.38
CA ALA A 45 30.19 -7.95 -1.01
C ALA A 45 29.05 -7.44 -0.12
N THR A 46 29.38 -6.64 0.90
CA THR A 46 28.36 -6.03 1.78
C THR A 46 27.43 -5.11 0.97
N GLY A 47 27.98 -4.29 0.08
CA GLY A 47 27.19 -3.40 -0.79
C GLY A 47 26.24 -4.16 -1.71
N ILE A 48 26.70 -5.24 -2.35
CA ILE A 48 25.87 -6.09 -3.22
C ILE A 48 24.74 -6.74 -2.44
N VAL A 49 25.02 -7.29 -1.26
CA VAL A 49 23.99 -7.91 -0.40
C VAL A 49 22.94 -6.89 0.02
N CYS A 50 23.36 -5.68 0.43
CA CYS A 50 22.42 -4.61 0.75
C CYS A 50 21.57 -4.20 -0.46
N MET A 51 22.17 -4.05 -1.64
CA MET A 51 21.42 -3.72 -2.87
C MET A 51 20.39 -4.81 -3.22
N ALA A 52 20.79 -6.09 -3.14
CA ALA A 52 19.88 -7.21 -3.39
C ALA A 52 18.70 -7.22 -2.41
N LEU A 53 18.95 -6.95 -1.13
CA LEU A 53 17.89 -6.89 -0.10
C LEU A 53 16.97 -5.68 -0.31
N ILE A 54 17.50 -4.52 -0.65
CA ILE A 54 16.68 -3.33 -0.97
C ILE A 54 15.78 -3.63 -2.18
N ALA A 55 16.32 -4.24 -3.23
CA ALA A 55 15.54 -4.62 -4.40
C ALA A 55 14.44 -5.63 -4.04
N LEU A 56 14.75 -6.62 -3.20
CA LEU A 56 13.76 -7.59 -2.70
C LEU A 56 12.65 -6.90 -1.89
N ILE A 57 13.01 -6.03 -0.94
CA ILE A 57 12.03 -5.29 -0.12
C ILE A 57 11.12 -4.44 -1.01
N PHE A 58 11.69 -3.73 -1.98
CA PHE A 58 10.92 -2.91 -2.91
C PHE A 58 9.99 -3.75 -3.80
N SER A 59 10.45 -4.90 -4.26
CA SER A 59 9.64 -5.85 -5.02
C SER A 59 8.46 -6.36 -4.19
N THR A 60 8.70 -6.78 -2.95
CA THR A 60 7.65 -7.24 -2.05
C THR A 60 6.67 -6.11 -1.72
N TYR A 61 7.17 -4.90 -1.47
CA TYR A 61 6.32 -3.73 -1.24
C TYR A 61 5.36 -3.47 -2.41
N LYS A 62 5.89 -3.43 -3.65
CA LYS A 62 5.07 -3.26 -4.85
C LYS A 62 4.05 -4.39 -5.01
N PHE A 63 4.48 -5.63 -4.79
CA PHE A 63 3.60 -6.78 -4.85
C PHE A 63 2.46 -6.68 -3.82
N THR A 64 2.77 -6.35 -2.56
CA THR A 64 1.77 -6.20 -1.50
C THR A 64 0.74 -5.13 -1.83
N LEU A 65 1.15 -3.99 -2.39
CA LEU A 65 0.22 -2.93 -2.81
C LEU A 65 -0.78 -3.42 -3.85
N SER A 66 -0.34 -4.21 -4.83
CA SER A 66 -1.21 -4.69 -5.90
C SER A 66 -1.98 -5.98 -5.56
N TYR A 67 -1.54 -6.72 -4.55
CA TYR A 67 -2.15 -8.00 -4.13
C TYR A 67 -3.30 -7.80 -3.14
N GLN A 68 -3.23 -6.80 -2.27
CA GLN A 68 -4.25 -6.55 -1.25
C GLN A 68 -5.30 -5.56 -1.78
N ALA A 69 -6.53 -6.03 -1.94
CA ALA A 69 -7.64 -5.22 -2.46
C ALA A 69 -7.83 -3.87 -1.72
N PRO A 70 -7.76 -3.79 -0.37
CA PRO A 70 -7.89 -2.51 0.33
C PRO A 70 -6.80 -1.49 -0.05
N LEU A 71 -5.56 -1.95 -0.27
CA LEU A 71 -4.44 -1.09 -0.66
C LEU A 71 -4.56 -0.64 -2.12
N VAL A 72 -5.11 -1.49 -2.99
CA VAL A 72 -5.42 -1.12 -4.38
C VAL A 72 -6.48 -0.03 -4.43
N VAL A 73 -7.54 -0.14 -3.63
CA VAL A 73 -8.58 0.90 -3.52
C VAL A 73 -7.97 2.20 -3.01
N GLU A 74 -7.20 2.15 -1.93
CA GLU A 74 -6.56 3.32 -1.35
C GLU A 74 -5.62 4.02 -2.35
N GLN A 75 -4.83 3.25 -3.10
CA GLN A 75 -3.96 3.78 -4.14
C GLN A 75 -4.78 4.41 -5.28
N TYR A 76 -5.81 3.72 -5.75
CA TYR A 76 -6.70 4.20 -6.82
C TYR A 76 -7.37 5.53 -6.43
N LEU A 77 -7.89 5.65 -5.21
CA LEU A 77 -8.52 6.89 -4.74
C LEU A 77 -7.56 8.09 -4.83
N VAL A 78 -6.31 7.89 -4.41
CA VAL A 78 -5.26 8.93 -4.43
C VAL A 78 -4.85 9.30 -5.85
N GLU A 79 -4.76 8.33 -6.75
CA GLU A 79 -4.26 8.53 -8.12
C GLU A 79 -5.34 9.02 -9.09
N GLU A 80 -6.54 8.45 -9.03
CA GLU A 80 -7.60 8.63 -10.02
C GLU A 80 -8.98 8.91 -9.39
N GLY A 81 -9.33 8.23 -8.30
CA GLY A 81 -10.69 8.27 -7.75
C GLY A 81 -11.14 9.65 -7.27
N TYR A 82 -10.25 10.48 -6.70
CA TYR A 82 -10.61 11.88 -6.36
C TYR A 82 -10.90 12.75 -7.59
N ALA A 83 -10.24 12.48 -8.72
CA ALA A 83 -10.56 13.16 -9.97
C ALA A 83 -11.93 12.70 -10.49
N SER A 84 -12.23 11.41 -10.43
CA SER A 84 -13.53 10.85 -10.79
C SER A 84 -14.67 11.44 -9.93
N LEU A 85 -14.46 11.61 -8.62
CA LEU A 85 -15.43 12.28 -7.74
C LEU A 85 -15.70 13.73 -8.16
N LYS A 86 -14.65 14.45 -8.54
CA LYS A 86 -14.78 15.84 -9.00
C LYS A 86 -15.58 15.93 -10.31
N GLU A 87 -15.36 15.00 -11.24
CA GLU A 87 -16.14 14.90 -12.48
C GLU A 87 -17.62 14.58 -12.20
N MET A 88 -17.89 13.81 -11.15
CA MET A 88 -19.24 13.51 -10.68
C MET A 88 -19.87 14.65 -9.84
N GLY A 89 -19.18 15.79 -9.70
CA GLY A 89 -19.69 16.99 -9.03
C GLY A 89 -19.46 17.05 -7.53
N ILE A 90 -18.63 16.16 -6.97
CA ILE A 90 -18.26 16.16 -5.55
C ILE A 90 -16.91 16.85 -5.39
N ASP A 91 -16.90 17.97 -4.67
CA ASP A 91 -15.64 18.57 -4.24
C ASP A 91 -15.10 17.77 -3.04
N HIS A 92 -14.05 16.98 -3.29
CA HIS A 92 -13.41 16.17 -2.26
C HIS A 92 -12.59 17.01 -1.27
N GLU A 93 -12.34 18.30 -1.54
CA GLU A 93 -11.66 19.20 -0.61
C GLU A 93 -12.52 19.43 0.64
N GLY A 94 -12.18 18.71 1.72
CA GLY A 94 -12.90 18.76 3.00
C GLY A 94 -13.50 17.44 3.44
N TYR A 95 -13.48 16.42 2.57
CA TYR A 95 -13.96 15.08 2.91
C TYR A 95 -12.85 14.21 3.50
N SER A 96 -13.17 13.50 4.58
CA SER A 96 -12.37 12.40 5.10
C SER A 96 -12.86 11.09 4.46
N ALA A 97 -11.93 10.31 3.89
CA ALA A 97 -12.25 9.04 3.27
C ALA A 97 -12.10 7.88 4.27
N TYR A 98 -13.05 6.95 4.22
CA TYR A 98 -13.07 5.75 5.03
C TYR A 98 -13.40 4.54 4.15
N LEU A 99 -12.73 3.43 4.38
CA LEU A 99 -12.88 2.20 3.61
C LEU A 99 -13.65 1.14 4.41
N SER A 100 -14.55 0.40 3.76
CA SER A 100 -15.32 -0.65 4.42
C SER A 100 -14.42 -1.75 4.98
N GLU A 101 -14.77 -2.25 6.17
CA GLU A 101 -14.12 -3.41 6.79
C GLU A 101 -14.20 -4.65 5.89
N ASN A 102 -15.35 -4.83 5.25
CA ASN A 102 -15.66 -6.01 4.46
C ASN A 102 -15.28 -5.82 2.99
N ILE A 103 -14.89 -6.93 2.38
CA ILE A 103 -14.76 -7.12 0.95
C ILE A 103 -15.88 -8.06 0.55
N TYR A 104 -16.67 -7.69 -0.45
CA TYR A 104 -17.82 -8.46 -0.92
C TYR A 104 -17.43 -9.17 -2.21
N GLU A 105 -17.52 -10.50 -2.23
CA GLU A 105 -17.27 -11.29 -3.43
C GLU A 105 -18.55 -11.42 -4.25
N ASN A 106 -18.47 -11.18 -5.56
CA ASN A 106 -19.57 -11.29 -6.49
C ASN A 106 -19.54 -12.65 -7.20
N ASP A 107 -20.69 -13.08 -7.73
CA ASP A 107 -20.84 -14.37 -8.42
C ASP A 107 -19.95 -14.52 -9.67
N ASP A 108 -19.52 -13.41 -10.27
CA ASP A 108 -18.64 -13.35 -11.43
C ASP A 108 -17.14 -13.41 -11.07
N GLY A 109 -16.80 -13.51 -9.79
CA GLY A 109 -15.43 -13.55 -9.28
C GLY A 109 -14.77 -12.16 -9.14
N THR A 110 -15.52 -11.08 -9.40
CA THR A 110 -15.11 -9.73 -9.01
C THR A 110 -15.33 -9.52 -7.51
N ILE A 111 -14.70 -8.49 -6.98
CA ILE A 111 -14.93 -8.06 -5.61
C ILE A 111 -15.36 -6.60 -5.58
N THR A 112 -16.12 -6.28 -4.54
CA THR A 112 -16.67 -4.95 -4.31
C THR A 112 -16.24 -4.45 -2.94
N MET A 113 -15.79 -3.21 -2.89
CA MET A 113 -15.51 -2.48 -1.65
C MET A 113 -16.25 -1.15 -1.64
N TYR A 114 -16.66 -0.72 -0.45
CA TYR A 114 -17.38 0.53 -0.26
C TYR A 114 -16.44 1.56 0.35
N VAL A 115 -16.57 2.80 -0.10
CA VAL A 115 -15.83 3.95 0.42
C VAL A 115 -16.84 4.98 0.88
N GLN A 116 -16.66 5.46 2.11
CA GLN A 116 -17.42 6.56 2.69
C GLN A 116 -16.56 7.82 2.65
N PHE A 117 -17.09 8.88 2.06
CA PHE A 117 -16.57 10.23 2.16
C PHE A 117 -17.44 11.00 3.15
N GLN A 118 -16.85 11.45 4.26
CA GLN A 118 -17.54 12.21 5.30
C GLN A 118 -17.06 13.67 5.34
N SER A 119 -18.00 14.62 5.33
CA SER A 119 -17.74 16.04 5.59
C SER A 119 -18.80 16.58 6.56
N GLY A 120 -18.41 16.76 7.83
CA GLY A 120 -19.35 17.10 8.90
C GLY A 120 -20.42 16.01 9.07
N ASP A 121 -21.68 16.37 8.86
CA ASP A 121 -22.84 15.47 8.93
C ASP A 121 -23.17 14.81 7.58
N GLU A 122 -22.55 15.26 6.48
CA GLU A 122 -22.78 14.72 5.14
C GLU A 122 -21.91 13.49 4.89
N ASN A 123 -22.55 12.43 4.39
CA ASN A 123 -21.89 11.18 4.00
C ASN A 123 -22.24 10.84 2.56
N ILE A 124 -21.21 10.63 1.75
CA ILE A 124 -21.32 10.12 0.40
C ILE A 124 -20.68 8.75 0.36
N TYR A 125 -21.40 7.76 -0.18
CA TYR A 125 -20.89 6.42 -0.34
C TYR A 125 -20.62 6.14 -1.81
N THR A 126 -19.47 5.55 -2.09
CA THR A 126 -19.12 5.06 -3.42
C THR A 126 -18.77 3.59 -3.37
N VAL A 127 -18.95 2.92 -4.49
CA VAL A 127 -18.60 1.52 -4.69
C VAL A 127 -17.45 1.41 -5.67
N ILE A 128 -16.47 0.58 -5.34
CA ILE A 128 -15.32 0.28 -6.20
C ILE A 128 -15.31 -1.22 -6.48
N ASN A 129 -15.42 -1.55 -7.76
CA ASN A 129 -15.40 -2.93 -8.25
C ASN A 129 -14.00 -3.24 -8.77
N MET A 130 -13.49 -4.42 -8.42
CA MET A 130 -12.18 -4.90 -8.82
C MET A 130 -12.25 -6.31 -9.38
N GLU A 131 -11.43 -6.57 -10.38
CA GLU A 131 -11.21 -7.91 -10.90
C GLU A 131 -9.76 -8.36 -10.66
N LYS A 132 -9.57 -9.67 -10.56
CA LYS A 132 -8.24 -10.24 -10.42
C LYS A 132 -7.61 -10.44 -11.80
N GLN A 133 -6.49 -9.76 -12.05
CA GLN A 133 -5.65 -9.98 -13.23
C GLN A 133 -4.33 -10.63 -12.80
N GLY A 134 -4.21 -11.95 -13.01
CA GLY A 134 -3.09 -12.74 -12.50
C GLY A 134 -3.10 -12.78 -10.98
N ASP A 135 -2.05 -12.25 -10.35
CA ASP A 135 -1.92 -12.16 -8.89
C ASP A 135 -2.34 -10.79 -8.32
N THR A 136 -2.79 -9.87 -9.17
CA THR A 136 -3.07 -8.48 -8.75
C THR A 136 -4.52 -8.10 -8.94
N TRP A 137 -5.05 -7.24 -8.07
CA TRP A 137 -6.35 -6.61 -8.27
C TRP A 137 -6.22 -5.40 -9.17
N LYS A 138 -7.21 -5.18 -10.02
CA LYS A 138 -7.38 -3.96 -10.79
C LYS A 138 -8.79 -3.42 -10.62
N VAL A 139 -8.88 -2.11 -10.45
CA VAL A 139 -10.16 -1.40 -10.43
C VAL A 139 -10.75 -1.43 -11.84
N ILE A 140 -12.01 -1.86 -11.93
CA ILE A 140 -12.79 -1.92 -13.17
C ILE A 140 -13.97 -0.96 -13.18
N GLY A 141 -14.36 -0.42 -12.02
CA GLY A 141 -15.43 0.55 -11.91
C GLY A 141 -15.39 1.30 -10.58
N HIS A 142 -15.81 2.56 -10.61
CA HIS A 142 -16.01 3.42 -9.46
C HIS A 142 -17.30 4.22 -9.66
N GLU A 143 -18.27 4.00 -8.78
CA GLU A 143 -19.62 4.58 -8.92
C GLU A 143 -20.08 5.18 -7.59
N ILE A 144 -20.87 6.26 -7.64
CA ILE A 144 -21.52 6.83 -6.46
C ILE A 144 -22.82 6.06 -6.19
N LEU A 145 -23.03 5.68 -4.94
CA LEU A 145 -24.33 5.16 -4.52
C LEU A 145 -25.31 6.31 -4.39
N THR A 146 -26.42 6.19 -5.11
CA THR A 146 -27.53 7.14 -5.06
C THR A 146 -28.79 6.40 -4.57
N GLY A 147 -29.67 7.11 -3.87
CA GLY A 147 -30.89 6.54 -3.29
C GLY A 147 -30.87 6.47 -1.76
N ASP A 148 -31.73 5.62 -1.20
CA ASP A 148 -31.80 5.42 0.24
C ASP A 148 -30.68 4.46 0.69
N TYR A 149 -29.81 4.92 1.58
CA TYR A 149 -28.72 4.11 2.11
C TYR A 149 -29.21 2.94 2.97
N GLU A 150 -30.45 2.97 3.45
CA GLU A 150 -31.05 1.87 4.22
C GLU A 150 -31.18 0.58 3.41
N ASP A 151 -31.24 0.68 2.08
CA ASP A 151 -31.31 -0.45 1.14
C ASP A 151 -29.97 -1.19 1.02
N TYR A 152 -28.89 -0.64 1.57
CA TYR A 152 -27.54 -1.19 1.50
C TYR A 152 -27.07 -1.66 2.89
N PRO A 153 -27.34 -2.92 3.28
CA PRO A 153 -26.92 -3.46 4.57
C PRO A 153 -25.38 -3.43 4.77
N GLU A 154 -24.62 -3.36 3.67
CA GLU A 154 -23.17 -3.24 3.65
C GLU A 154 -22.69 -1.93 4.28
N LEU A 155 -23.46 -0.85 4.14
CA LEU A 155 -23.14 0.47 4.69
C LEU A 155 -23.35 0.55 6.20
N LYS A 156 -24.06 -0.42 6.80
CA LYS A 156 -24.25 -0.52 8.26
C LYS A 156 -23.02 -1.12 8.97
N LYS A 157 -22.02 -1.59 8.20
CA LYS A 157 -20.76 -2.14 8.73
C LYS A 157 -19.77 -1.02 9.05
N ARG A 158 -18.65 -1.38 9.66
CA ARG A 158 -17.62 -0.41 10.06
C ARG A 158 -16.82 0.05 8.84
N PHE A 159 -16.44 1.32 8.88
CA PHE A 159 -15.51 1.94 7.95
C PHE A 159 -14.30 2.44 8.72
N TYR A 160 -13.12 2.32 8.11
CA TYR A 160 -11.84 2.70 8.71
C TYR A 160 -11.21 3.86 7.95
N PRO A 161 -10.64 4.86 8.63
CA PRO A 161 -9.99 5.98 7.97
C PRO A 161 -8.77 5.51 7.17
N ILE A 162 -8.52 6.13 6.02
CA ILE A 162 -7.40 5.85 5.11
C ILE A 162 -6.49 7.07 4.87
#